data_AF-A0A383EDX6-F1
#
_entry.id   AF-A0A383EDX6-F1
#
_cell.length_a   1.000
_cell.length_b   1.000
_cell.length_c   1.000
_cell.angle_alpha   90.00
_cell.angle_beta   90.00
_cell.angle_gamma   90.00
#
_symmetry.space_group_name_H-M   'P 1'
#
loop_
_entity.id
_entity.type
_entity.pdbx_description
1 polymer ?
#
loop_
_entity_poly.entity_id
_entity_poly.type
_entity_poly.pdbx_seq_one_letter_code
_entity_poly.pdbx_strand_id
1 'polypeptide(L)'
;MAREIIVTHEGAENHFTFSKLSREQLYGRRRRAVLDPVGENCQRAQLTNDGSLLLVRGMLGQGYFDDKNGYVETADLIGIAADGSPLDRQSATLNVAQPLSAAEPTEV
;
A
#
# COMPACT_ATOMS: atom_id res chain seq x y z
N MET A 1 -12.87 3.62 -8.99
CA MET A 1 -13.30 2.35 -9.61
C MET A 1 -12.42 1.24 -9.07
N ALA A 2 -12.98 0.09 -8.69
CA ALA A 2 -12.19 -1.05 -8.23
C ALA A 2 -11.34 -1.57 -9.39
N ARG A 3 -10.08 -1.90 -9.14
CA ARG A 3 -9.24 -2.57 -10.15
C ARG A 3 -9.63 -4.05 -10.18
N GLU A 4 -9.68 -4.65 -11.36
CA GLU A 4 -10.03 -6.06 -11.56
C GLU A 4 -8.87 -6.80 -12.22
N ILE A 5 -8.81 -8.12 -11.98
CA ILE A 5 -8.04 -9.03 -12.79
C ILE A 5 -8.98 -9.55 -13.88
N ILE A 6 -8.60 -9.35 -15.13
CA ILE A 6 -9.37 -9.80 -16.29
C ILE A 6 -8.54 -10.84 -17.02
N VAL A 7 -9.09 -12.04 -17.21
CA VAL A 7 -8.39 -13.14 -17.89
C VAL A 7 -9.25 -13.76 -18.96
N THR A 8 -8.62 -14.17 -20.06
CA THR A 8 -9.29 -14.88 -21.16
C THR A 8 -8.81 -16.32 -21.25
N HIS A 9 -9.76 -17.25 -21.32
CA HIS A 9 -9.51 -18.68 -21.47
C HIS A 9 -10.50 -19.26 -22.48
N GLU A 10 -10.00 -19.94 -23.51
CA GLU A 10 -10.84 -20.57 -24.55
C GLU A 10 -11.89 -19.63 -25.19
N GLY A 11 -11.56 -18.34 -25.29
CA GLY A 11 -12.45 -17.32 -25.85
C GLY A 11 -13.47 -16.72 -24.87
N ALA A 12 -13.50 -17.16 -23.61
CA ALA A 12 -14.32 -16.58 -22.56
C ALA A 12 -13.52 -15.61 -21.68
N GLU A 13 -14.09 -14.44 -21.40
CA GLU A 13 -13.52 -13.43 -20.48
C GLU A 13 -14.07 -13.63 -19.07
N ASN A 14 -13.17 -13.61 -18.08
CA ASN A 14 -13.49 -13.79 -16.67
C ASN A 14 -12.96 -12.61 -15.86
N HIS A 15 -13.79 -12.11 -14.95
CA HIS A 15 -13.50 -10.93 -14.14
C HIS A 15 -13.39 -11.30 -12.67
N PHE A 16 -12.31 -10.88 -12.03
CA PHE A 16 -12.06 -11.10 -10.62
C PHE A 16 -11.85 -9.76 -9.91
N THR A 17 -12.72 -9.48 -8.95
CA THR A 17 -12.62 -8.30 -8.09
C THR A 17 -11.79 -8.60 -6.84
N PHE A 18 -11.02 -7.63 -6.36
CA PHE A 18 -10.36 -7.75 -5.06
C PHE A 18 -11.32 -7.44 -3.91
N SER A 19 -11.35 -8.31 -2.91
CA SER A 19 -11.87 -7.98 -1.59
C SER A 19 -10.70 -7.90 -0.61
N LYS A 20 -10.62 -6.81 0.16
CA LYS A 20 -9.59 -6.67 1.18
C LYS A 20 -9.93 -7.63 2.32
N LEU A 21 -9.07 -8.62 2.53
CA LEU A 21 -9.12 -9.50 3.69
C LEU A 21 -8.18 -8.95 4.77
N SER A 22 -8.74 -8.65 5.95
CA SER A 22 -8.01 -8.17 7.11
C SER A 22 -7.98 -9.24 8.19
N ARG A 23 -6.96 -9.19 9.05
CA ARG A 23 -6.87 -10.06 10.22
C ARG A 23 -8.06 -9.88 11.17
N GLU A 24 -8.63 -8.68 11.20
CA GLU A 24 -9.84 -8.36 11.97
C GLU A 24 -11.08 -9.09 11.44
N GLN A 25 -11.23 -9.24 10.11
CA GLN A 25 -12.31 -10.03 9.52
C GLN A 25 -12.13 -11.54 9.76
N LEU A 26 -10.89 -12.02 9.80
CA LEU A 26 -10.60 -13.45 10.01
C LEU A 26 -10.71 -13.88 11.47
N TYR A 27 -10.21 -13.06 12.39
CA TYR A 27 -9.97 -13.45 13.77
C TYR A 27 -10.60 -12.49 14.80
N GLY A 28 -11.32 -11.46 14.34
CA GLY A 28 -11.73 -10.35 15.19
C GLY A 28 -10.55 -9.49 15.63
N ARG A 29 -10.83 -8.54 16.54
CA ARG A 29 -9.79 -7.68 17.12
C ARG A 29 -10.11 -7.37 18.58
N ARG A 30 -9.08 -7.41 19.43
CA ARG A 30 -9.12 -6.87 20.79
C ARG A 30 -8.18 -5.68 20.89
N ARG A 31 -8.65 -4.54 21.38
CA ARG A 31 -7.81 -3.35 21.67
C ARG A 31 -7.98 -2.90 23.11
N ARG A 32 -6.91 -2.38 23.71
CA ARG A 32 -6.98 -1.61 24.96
C ARG A 32 -7.11 -0.14 24.59
N ALA A 33 -8.03 0.56 25.24
CA ALA A 33 -8.18 1.99 25.12
C ALA A 33 -7.86 2.63 26.48
N VAL A 34 -7.14 3.74 26.45
CA VAL A 34 -6.91 4.57 27.64
C VAL A 34 -8.04 5.58 27.67
N LEU A 35 -8.69 5.74 28.83
CA LEU A 35 -9.79 6.67 29.01
C LEU A 35 -9.35 7.85 29.87
N ASP A 36 -9.94 9.00 29.63
CA ASP A 36 -9.77 10.20 30.44
C ASP A 36 -10.68 10.18 31.70
N PRO A 37 -10.63 11.20 32.57
CA PRO A 37 -11.47 11.24 33.77
C PRO A 37 -12.99 11.30 33.53
N VAL A 38 -13.45 11.65 32.32
CA VAL A 38 -14.87 11.66 31.94
C VAL A 38 -15.27 10.43 31.12
N GLY A 39 -14.34 9.50 30.89
CA GLY A 39 -14.59 8.21 30.23
C GLY A 39 -14.37 8.22 28.71
N GLU A 40 -13.84 9.31 28.15
CA GLU A 40 -13.57 9.44 26.72
C GLU A 40 -12.22 8.85 26.34
N ASN A 41 -12.08 8.38 25.09
CA ASN A 41 -10.82 7.78 24.63
C ASN A 41 -9.71 8.84 24.56
N CYS A 42 -8.63 8.63 25.30
CA CYS A 42 -7.41 9.40 25.12
C CYS A 42 -6.78 9.14 23.75
N GLN A 43 -6.26 10.19 23.14
CA GLN A 43 -5.46 10.11 21.92
C GLN A 43 -3.98 10.17 22.25
N ARG A 44 -3.18 9.33 21.58
CA ARG A 44 -1.72 9.39 21.68
C ARG A 44 -1.20 10.63 20.94
N ALA A 45 -0.31 11.37 21.59
CA ALA A 45 0.40 12.52 21.05
C ALA A 45 1.87 12.52 21.49
N GLN A 46 2.71 13.30 20.81
CA GLN A 46 4.11 13.54 21.16
C GLN A 46 4.38 15.04 21.14
N LEU A 47 5.06 15.56 22.16
CA LEU A 47 5.50 16.95 22.18
C LEU A 47 6.88 17.04 21.53
N THR A 48 7.11 18.04 20.67
CA THR A 48 8.44 18.31 20.11
C THR A 48 9.43 18.69 21.22
N ASN A 49 10.73 18.49 20.98
CA ASN A 49 11.76 18.72 22.00
C ASN A 49 11.83 20.19 22.47
N ASP A 50 11.44 21.12 21.61
CA ASP A 50 11.35 22.56 21.90
C ASP A 50 10.01 22.96 22.55
N GLY A 51 9.09 22.01 22.75
CA GLY A 51 7.79 22.23 23.38
C GLY A 51 6.79 23.01 22.53
N SER A 52 7.12 23.37 21.29
CA SER A 52 6.32 24.29 20.47
C SER A 52 5.13 23.61 19.79
N LEU A 53 5.21 22.29 19.54
CA LEU A 53 4.24 21.56 18.73
C LEU A 53 3.87 20.22 19.36
N LEU A 54 2.57 19.93 19.38
CA LEU A 54 2.02 18.64 19.75
C LEU A 54 1.69 17.84 18.48
N LEU A 55 2.46 16.79 18.22
CA LEU A 55 2.30 15.87 17.10
C LEU A 55 1.27 14.80 17.44
N VAL A 56 0.20 14.74 16.65
CA VAL A 56 -0.83 13.71 16.77
C VAL A 56 -0.81 12.74 15.59
N ARG A 57 -1.54 11.63 15.71
CA ARG A 57 -1.72 10.65 14.62
C ARG A 57 -2.15 11.36 13.33
N GLY A 58 -1.40 11.14 12.25
CA GLY A 58 -1.68 11.71 10.93
C GLY A 58 -0.91 12.99 10.60
N MET A 59 -0.19 13.59 11.56
CA MET A 59 0.63 14.78 11.29
C MET A 59 2.01 14.46 10.70
N LEU A 60 2.48 13.22 10.81
CA LEU A 60 3.76 12.81 10.26
C LEU A 60 3.57 12.26 8.84
N GLY A 61 4.24 12.89 7.88
CA GLY A 61 4.42 12.40 6.51
C GLY A 61 5.82 11.82 6.32
N GLN A 62 5.94 10.83 5.43
CA GLN A 62 7.23 10.36 4.92
C GLN A 62 7.32 10.78 3.45
N GLY A 63 8.52 11.11 3.00
CA GLY A 63 8.77 11.56 1.63
C GLY A 63 10.19 11.24 1.21
N TYR A 64 10.39 11.15 -0.09
CA TYR A 64 11.72 11.03 -0.68
C TYR A 64 12.23 12.42 -1.00
N PHE A 65 13.53 12.65 -0.78
CA PHE A 65 14.19 13.90 -1.11
C PHE A 65 15.42 13.60 -1.96
N ASP A 66 15.67 14.45 -2.94
CA ASP A 66 16.90 14.41 -3.73
C ASP A 66 18.08 15.03 -2.96
N ASP A 67 19.28 14.96 -3.56
CA ASP A 67 20.52 15.51 -2.98
C ASP A 67 20.48 17.05 -2.79
N LYS A 68 19.47 17.72 -3.34
CA LYS A 68 19.25 19.17 -3.20
C LYS A 68 18.13 19.50 -2.20
N ASN A 69 17.68 18.50 -1.43
CA ASN A 69 16.54 18.59 -0.52
C ASN A 69 15.20 18.91 -1.22
N GLY A 70 15.08 18.64 -2.51
CA GLY A 70 13.82 18.71 -3.26
C GLY A 70 12.97 17.49 -2.99
N TYR A 71 11.67 17.68 -2.77
CA TYR A 71 10.72 16.58 -2.61
C TYR A 71 10.55 15.82 -3.93
N VAL A 72 10.61 14.49 -3.88
CA VAL A 72 10.45 13.59 -5.05
C VAL A 72 9.07 12.93 -4.97
N GLU A 73 8.27 13.09 -6.03
CA GLU A 73 6.97 12.44 -6.09
C GLU A 73 7.12 10.93 -6.26
N THR A 74 6.23 10.15 -5.65
CA THR A 74 6.22 8.69 -5.78
C THR A 74 6.07 8.24 -7.24
N ALA A 75 5.42 9.06 -8.09
CA ALA A 75 5.25 8.78 -9.51
C ALA A 75 6.56 8.86 -10.32
N ASP A 76 7.54 9.59 -9.81
CA ASP A 76 8.85 9.81 -10.44
C ASP A 76 9.89 8.75 -10.02
N LEU A 77 9.56 7.91 -9.04
CA LEU A 77 10.43 6.82 -8.60
C LEU A 77 10.55 5.76 -9.70
N ILE A 78 11.79 5.33 -9.96
CA ILE A 78 12.12 4.30 -10.94
C ILE A 78 12.68 3.05 -10.26
N GLY A 79 12.49 1.89 -10.90
CA GLY A 79 13.16 0.66 -10.48
C GLY A 79 14.63 0.68 -10.89
N ILE A 80 15.49 0.10 -10.05
CA ILE A 80 16.91 -0.09 -10.34
C ILE A 80 17.20 -1.60 -10.32
N ALA A 81 17.85 -2.10 -11.36
CA ALA A 81 18.26 -3.50 -11.47
C ALA A 81 19.47 -3.81 -10.57
N ALA A 82 19.80 -5.10 -10.42
CA ALA A 82 20.91 -5.55 -9.57
C ALA A 82 22.29 -5.01 -10.00
N ASP A 83 22.44 -4.63 -11.27
CA ASP A 83 23.65 -4.03 -11.83
C ASP A 83 23.68 -2.49 -11.72
N GLY A 84 22.64 -1.89 -11.12
CA GLY A 84 22.51 -0.44 -10.96
C GLY A 84 21.85 0.27 -12.15
N SER A 85 21.43 -0.44 -13.19
CA SER A 85 20.75 0.16 -14.35
C SER A 85 19.26 0.49 -14.08
N PRO A 86 18.70 1.57 -14.66
CA PRO A 86 17.27 1.85 -14.61
C PRO A 86 16.42 0.76 -15.28
N LEU A 87 15.31 0.39 -14.65
CA LEU A 87 14.31 -0.51 -15.23
C LEU A 87 13.25 0.26 -16.02
N ASP A 88 12.92 -0.26 -17.20
CA ASP A 88 11.82 0.25 -17.99
C ASP A 88 10.48 0.03 -17.30
N ARG A 89 9.63 1.05 -17.32
CA ARG A 89 8.30 1.00 -16.73
C ARG A 89 7.40 0.09 -17.55
N GLN A 90 6.96 -1.00 -16.94
CA GLN A 90 5.97 -1.90 -17.53
C GLN A 90 4.56 -1.36 -17.33
N SER A 91 3.68 -1.61 -18.30
CA SER A 91 2.25 -1.27 -18.20
C SER A 91 1.55 -2.15 -17.16
N ALA A 92 0.48 -1.64 -16.55
CA ALA A 92 -0.30 -2.41 -15.59
C ALA A 92 -1.19 -3.43 -16.31
N THR A 93 -1.31 -4.63 -15.75
CA THR A 93 -2.21 -5.69 -16.25
C THR A 93 -3.63 -5.61 -15.67
N LEU A 94 -3.83 -4.77 -14.65
CA LEU A 94 -5.13 -4.60 -14.01
C LEU A 94 -6.11 -3.89 -14.93
N ASN A 95 -7.35 -4.39 -15.01
CA ASN A 95 -8.39 -3.97 -15.96
C ASN A 95 -8.02 -4.18 -17.44
N VAL A 96 -7.02 -5.01 -17.75
CA VAL A 96 -6.64 -5.37 -19.12
C VAL A 96 -6.74 -6.88 -19.26
N ALA A 97 -7.55 -7.37 -20.20
CA ALA A 97 -7.70 -8.80 -20.45
C ALA A 97 -6.35 -9.46 -20.79
N GLN A 98 -5.96 -10.45 -20.00
CA GLN A 98 -4.74 -11.24 -20.21
C GLN A 98 -5.07 -12.68 -20.61
N PRO A 99 -4.46 -13.24 -21.67
CA PRO A 99 -4.67 -14.63 -22.04
C PRO A 99 -4.03 -15.58 -21.02
N LEU A 100 -4.78 -16.62 -20.61
CA LEU A 100 -4.23 -17.69 -19.79
C LEU A 100 -3.48 -18.72 -20.65
N SER A 101 -2.37 -19.20 -20.12
CA SER A 101 -1.64 -20.35 -20.64
C SER A 101 -1.47 -21.41 -19.55
N ALA A 102 -1.35 -22.67 -19.96
CA ALA A 102 -0.97 -23.73 -19.03
C ALA A 102 0.45 -23.45 -18.50
N ALA A 103 0.60 -23.49 -17.19
CA ALA A 103 1.89 -23.42 -16.52
C ALA A 103 2.15 -24.77 -15.83
N GLU A 104 3.35 -25.32 -16.03
CA GLU A 104 3.81 -26.46 -15.24
C GLU A 104 3.88 -26.05 -13.76
N PRO A 105 3.39 -26.89 -12.83
CA PRO A 105 3.52 -26.61 -11.41
C PRO A 105 5.01 -26.48 -11.06
N THR A 106 5.39 -25.33 -10.51
CA THR A 106 6.74 -25.15 -9.98
C THR A 106 6.80 -25.84 -8.62
N GLU A 107 7.61 -26.89 -8.48
CA GLU A 107 7.95 -27.44 -7.17
C GLU A 107 8.64 -26.34 -6.34
N VAL A 108 8.09 -26.05 -5.17
CA VAL A 108 8.60 -25.04 -4.22
C VAL A 108 9.32 -25.73 -3.08
#